data_AF-A0A9E3BFG9-F1
#
_entry.id   AF-A0A9E3BFG9-F1
#
_cell.length_a   1.000
_cell.length_b   1.000
_cell.length_c   1.000
_cell.angle_alpha   90.00
_cell.angle_beta   90.00
_cell.angle_gamma   90.00
#
_symmetry.space_group_name_H-M   'P 1'
#
loop_
_entity.id
_entity.type
_entity.pdbx_description
1 polymer ?
#
loop_
_entity_poly.entity_id
_entity_poly.type
_entity_poly.pdbx_seq_one_letter_code
_entity_poly.pdbx_strand_id
1 'polypeptide(L)'
;MKKIQRVLLVLVLLALPLPLHAQQGRGRKPEHRPFALLLDHRQELGLSADQVARLQAIARRLEERNQPLREQLRRQREAYFAARRAQIARLSPEARRDTLRRLQGERGKPHPIPAEMRPIVEQMRAHTHDAMEDAETVLTSEQKERARALYRAHREELRRQKGERAGAGGRVAGSRAGS
;
A
#
# COMPACT_ATOMS: atom_id res chain seq x y z
N MET A 1 -34.69 44.30 -39.42
CA MET A 1 -35.47 43.07 -39.63
C MET A 1 -34.73 42.14 -40.59
N LYS A 2 -34.23 40.99 -40.13
CA LYS A 2 -34.16 39.71 -40.87
C LYS A 2 -33.50 38.67 -39.96
N LYS A 3 -34.34 37.76 -39.46
CA LYS A 3 -34.01 36.59 -38.66
C LYS A 3 -33.29 35.59 -39.55
N ILE A 4 -32.15 35.04 -39.14
CA ILE A 4 -31.56 33.87 -39.81
C ILE A 4 -31.66 32.69 -38.85
N GLN A 5 -32.47 31.74 -39.30
CA GLN A 5 -32.80 30.46 -38.69
C GLN A 5 -31.64 29.47 -38.85
N ARG A 6 -31.28 28.84 -37.73
CA ARG A 6 -31.08 27.39 -37.51
C ARG A 6 -30.45 26.59 -38.66
N VAL A 7 -29.24 26.06 -38.43
CA VAL A 7 -28.96 24.64 -38.71
C VAL A 7 -28.27 24.03 -37.49
N LEU A 8 -28.97 23.04 -36.94
CA LEU A 8 -28.63 22.20 -35.82
C LEU A 8 -27.81 21.02 -36.38
N LEU A 9 -26.54 20.89 -36.01
CA LEU A 9 -25.78 19.66 -36.25
C LEU A 9 -25.53 18.99 -34.88
N VAL A 10 -26.49 18.17 -34.46
CA VAL A 10 -26.33 17.27 -33.32
C VAL A 10 -25.55 16.07 -33.81
N LEU A 11 -24.25 16.05 -33.52
CA LEU A 11 -23.40 14.89 -33.73
C LEU A 11 -23.63 13.91 -32.57
N VAL A 12 -24.53 12.94 -32.76
CA VAL A 12 -24.73 11.83 -31.82
C VAL A 12 -23.55 10.87 -31.98
N LEU A 13 -22.53 11.03 -31.14
CA LEU A 13 -21.49 10.02 -30.97
C LEU A 13 -22.07 8.82 -30.21
N LEU A 14 -22.14 7.66 -30.87
CA LEU A 14 -22.45 6.39 -30.22
C LEU A 14 -21.42 6.11 -29.11
N ALA A 15 -21.87 6.18 -27.86
CA ALA A 15 -21.13 5.66 -26.73
C ALA A 15 -21.25 4.13 -26.72
N LEU A 16 -20.20 3.43 -27.16
CA LEU A 16 -20.06 2.00 -26.92
C LEU A 16 -19.68 1.77 -25.45
N PRO A 17 -20.43 0.95 -24.68
CA PRO A 17 -20.01 0.56 -23.34
C PRO A 17 -18.85 -0.45 -23.47
N LEU A 18 -17.63 0.01 -23.23
CA LEU A 18 -16.50 -0.90 -23.01
C LEU A 18 -16.65 -1.56 -21.63
N PRO A 19 -16.75 -2.89 -21.52
CA PRO A 19 -16.50 -3.57 -20.25
C PRO A 19 -15.00 -3.48 -19.96
N LEU A 20 -14.59 -2.37 -19.34
CA LEU A 20 -13.27 -2.25 -18.75
C LEU A 20 -13.14 -3.36 -17.71
N HIS A 21 -12.23 -4.27 -18.03
CA HIS A 21 -11.94 -5.46 -17.26
C HIS A 21 -11.67 -5.07 -15.81
N ALA A 22 -12.61 -5.45 -14.93
CA ALA A 22 -12.36 -5.62 -13.52
C ALA A 22 -11.44 -6.82 -13.30
N GLN A 23 -10.22 -6.78 -13.84
CA GLN A 23 -9.10 -7.52 -13.29
C GLN A 23 -8.58 -6.71 -12.10
N GLN A 24 -9.44 -6.59 -11.09
CA GLN A 24 -9.12 -6.15 -9.75
C GLN A 24 -7.95 -7.02 -9.27
N GLY A 25 -6.74 -6.52 -9.45
CA GLY A 25 -5.52 -7.15 -8.98
C GLY A 25 -5.69 -7.44 -7.50
N ARG A 26 -5.77 -8.73 -7.16
CA ARG A 26 -5.88 -9.21 -5.78
C ARG A 26 -4.84 -8.51 -4.91
N GLY A 27 -5.31 -7.56 -4.11
CA GLY A 27 -4.68 -7.08 -2.89
C GLY A 27 -3.18 -6.81 -2.94
N ARG A 28 -2.67 -6.08 -3.94
CA ARG A 28 -1.41 -5.36 -3.72
C ARG A 28 -1.68 -4.41 -2.57
N LYS A 29 -1.10 -4.70 -1.40
CA LYS A 29 -1.11 -3.76 -0.28
C LYS A 29 -0.61 -2.44 -0.85
N PRO A 30 -1.33 -1.32 -0.67
CA PRO A 30 -0.85 -0.03 -1.13
C PRO A 30 0.57 0.12 -0.61
N GLU A 31 1.51 0.29 -1.54
CA GLU A 31 2.90 0.56 -1.16
C GLU A 31 2.89 1.80 -0.28
N HIS A 32 3.47 1.71 0.92
CA HIS A 32 3.56 2.86 1.81
C HIS A 32 4.46 3.91 1.15
N ARG A 33 3.82 4.85 0.44
CA ARG A 33 4.45 6.05 -0.08
C ARG A 33 4.40 7.10 1.04
N PRO A 34 5.51 7.38 1.71
CA PRO A 34 5.52 8.21 2.92
C PRO A 34 4.92 9.60 2.68
N PHE A 35 5.05 10.15 1.47
CA PHE A 35 4.56 11.49 1.13
C PHE A 35 3.15 11.52 0.51
N ALA A 36 2.53 10.38 0.24
CA ALA A 36 1.22 10.36 -0.41
C ALA A 36 0.19 11.16 0.39
N LEU A 37 0.19 10.96 1.71
CA LEU A 37 -0.74 11.63 2.61
C LEU A 37 -0.59 13.17 2.60
N LEU A 38 0.64 13.70 2.56
CA LEU A 38 0.87 15.14 2.47
C LEU A 38 0.40 15.72 1.12
N LEU A 39 0.66 14.99 0.03
CA LEU A 39 0.34 15.43 -1.32
C LEU A 39 -1.17 15.34 -1.62
N ASP A 40 -1.84 14.36 -1.02
CA ASP A 40 -3.29 14.17 -1.11
C ASP A 40 -4.02 15.29 -0.34
N HIS A 41 -3.46 15.77 0.77
CA HIS A 41 -4.03 16.83 1.61
C HIS A 41 -3.38 18.21 1.40
N ARG A 42 -2.82 18.46 0.22
CA ARG A 42 -2.07 19.71 -0.06
C ARG A 42 -2.87 21.00 0.16
N GLN A 43 -4.18 21.00 -0.12
CA GLN A 43 -5.05 22.16 0.06
C GLN A 43 -5.33 22.42 1.54
N GLU A 44 -5.64 21.37 2.31
CA GLU A 44 -5.90 21.44 3.76
C GLU A 44 -4.66 21.90 4.54
N LEU A 45 -3.48 21.45 4.09
CA LEU A 45 -2.19 21.86 4.63
C LEU A 45 -1.74 23.24 4.13
N GLY A 46 -2.45 23.86 3.19
CA GLY A 46 -2.06 25.14 2.61
C GLY A 46 -0.67 25.10 1.96
N LEU A 47 -0.31 23.99 1.30
CA LEU A 47 0.98 23.86 0.64
C LEU A 47 1.04 24.74 -0.61
N SER A 48 2.11 25.52 -0.75
CA SER A 48 2.36 26.28 -1.97
C SER A 48 2.75 25.36 -3.13
N ALA A 49 2.64 25.87 -4.37
CA ALA A 49 3.08 25.12 -5.56
C ALA A 49 4.57 24.71 -5.46
N ASP A 50 5.42 25.60 -4.95
CA ASP A 50 6.84 25.33 -4.75
C ASP A 50 7.09 24.24 -3.69
N GLN A 51 6.33 24.26 -2.59
CA GLN A 51 6.41 23.22 -1.57
C GLN A 51 5.98 21.86 -2.13
N VAL A 52 4.90 21.82 -2.91
CA VAL A 52 4.44 20.60 -3.59
C VAL A 52 5.51 20.08 -4.54
N ALA A 53 6.11 20.94 -5.37
CA ALA A 53 7.18 20.55 -6.27
C ALA A 53 8.40 19.99 -5.54
N ARG A 54 8.82 20.61 -4.42
CA ARG A 54 9.91 20.11 -3.57
C ARG A 54 9.61 18.76 -2.94
N LEU A 55 8.41 18.56 -2.39
CA LEU A 55 7.99 17.28 -1.83
C LEU A 55 7.95 16.17 -2.89
N GLN A 56 7.49 16.49 -4.10
CA GLN A 56 7.51 15.54 -5.22
C GLN A 56 8.94 15.19 -5.65
N ALA A 57 9.87 16.14 -5.63
CA ALA A 57 11.28 15.90 -5.92
C ALA A 57 11.93 14.99 -4.86
N ILE A 58 11.64 15.22 -3.57
CA ILE A 58 12.09 14.35 -2.46
C ILE A 58 11.52 12.93 -2.64
N ALA A 59 10.23 12.81 -2.94
CA ALA A 59 9.58 11.52 -3.18
C ALA A 59 10.23 10.74 -4.34
N ARG A 60 10.56 11.43 -5.43
CA ARG A 60 11.21 10.83 -6.60
C ARG A 60 12.63 10.35 -6.28
N ARG A 61 13.42 11.15 -5.57
CA ARG A 61 14.76 10.77 -5.11
C ARG A 61 14.73 9.56 -4.17
N LEU A 62 13.75 9.52 -3.25
CA LEU A 62 13.56 8.36 -2.37
C LEU A 62 13.25 7.10 -3.19
N GLU A 63 12.38 7.22 -4.19
CA GLU A 63 12.03 6.12 -5.08
C GLU A 63 13.25 5.62 -5.86
N GLU A 64 14.01 6.52 -6.47
CA GLU A 64 15.25 6.22 -7.20
C GLU A 64 16.29 5.52 -6.29
N ARG A 65 16.49 6.00 -5.07
CA ARG A 65 17.40 5.36 -4.07
C ARG A 65 16.92 3.97 -3.64
N ASN A 66 15.61 3.76 -3.53
CA ASN A 66 15.04 2.51 -3.04
C ASN A 66 14.74 1.49 -4.14
N GLN A 67 14.65 1.89 -5.41
CA GLN A 67 14.39 1.00 -6.54
C GLN A 67 15.36 -0.20 -6.59
N PRO A 68 16.69 -0.02 -6.52
CA PRO A 68 17.61 -1.16 -6.56
C PRO A 68 17.48 -2.07 -5.34
N LEU A 69 17.21 -1.51 -4.16
CA LEU A 69 17.00 -2.26 -2.92
C LEU A 69 15.73 -3.11 -2.98
N ARG A 70 14.65 -2.59 -3.57
CA ARG A 70 13.40 -3.35 -3.78
C ARG A 70 13.61 -4.51 -4.75
N GLU A 71 14.36 -4.29 -5.82
CA GLU A 71 14.70 -5.35 -6.77
C GLU A 71 15.55 -6.43 -6.11
N GLN A 72 16.55 -6.04 -5.30
CA GLN A 72 17.35 -6.98 -4.52
C GLN A 72 16.49 -7.77 -3.52
N LEU A 73 15.63 -7.09 -2.77
CA LEU A 73 14.72 -7.72 -1.81
C LEU A 73 13.76 -8.70 -2.51
N ARG A 74 13.26 -8.34 -3.70
CA ARG A 74 12.39 -9.20 -4.52
C ARG A 74 13.11 -10.50 -4.88
N ARG A 75 14.33 -10.40 -5.43
CA ARG A 75 15.14 -11.58 -5.81
C ARG A 75 15.44 -12.48 -4.61
N GLN A 76 15.88 -11.91 -3.49
CA GLN A 76 16.16 -12.67 -2.28
C GLN A 76 14.90 -13.37 -1.75
N ARG A 77 13.75 -12.69 -1.78
CA ARG A 77 12.47 -13.23 -1.34
C ARG A 77 12.00 -14.38 -2.23
N GLU A 78 12.14 -14.24 -3.54
CA GLU A 78 11.85 -15.31 -4.51
C GLU A 78 12.72 -16.54 -4.26
N ALA A 79 14.03 -16.35 -4.07
CA ALA A 79 14.99 -17.41 -3.77
C ALA A 79 14.68 -18.11 -2.43
N TYR A 80 14.43 -17.34 -1.37
CA TYR A 80 14.05 -17.86 -0.05
C TYR A 80 12.80 -18.75 -0.13
N PHE A 81 11.74 -18.28 -0.81
CA PHE A 81 10.53 -19.08 -0.94
C PHE A 81 10.71 -20.29 -1.86
N ALA A 82 11.55 -20.21 -2.90
CA ALA A 82 11.88 -21.35 -3.73
C ALA A 82 12.60 -22.44 -2.93
N ALA A 83 13.63 -22.06 -2.16
CA ALA A 83 14.37 -22.96 -1.28
C ALA A 83 13.44 -23.62 -0.24
N ARG A 84 12.57 -22.83 0.40
CA ARG A 84 11.58 -23.34 1.36
C ARG A 84 10.59 -24.32 0.72
N ARG A 85 10.11 -24.05 -0.49
CA ARG A 85 9.24 -24.99 -1.23
C ARG A 85 9.96 -26.29 -1.53
N ALA A 86 11.22 -26.22 -1.97
CA ALA A 86 12.03 -27.40 -2.25
C ALA A 86 12.29 -28.23 -0.98
N GLN A 87 12.54 -27.57 0.16
CA GLN A 87 12.68 -28.24 1.45
C GLN A 87 11.40 -29.01 1.83
N ILE A 88 10.23 -28.37 1.73
CA ILE A 88 8.94 -29.02 2.02
C ILE A 88 8.67 -30.19 1.07
N ALA A 89 9.08 -30.09 -0.20
CA ALA A 89 8.94 -31.17 -1.17
C ALA A 89 9.82 -32.39 -0.85
N ARG A 90 10.95 -32.21 -0.16
CA ARG A 90 11.83 -33.32 0.28
C ARG A 90 11.35 -34.04 1.54
N LEU A 91 10.39 -33.47 2.27
CA LEU A 91 9.82 -34.11 3.46
C LEU A 91 8.98 -35.34 3.10
N SER A 92 8.90 -36.30 4.05
CA SER A 92 7.97 -37.42 3.98
C SER A 92 6.51 -36.92 3.86
N PRO A 93 5.59 -37.75 3.33
CA PRO A 93 4.18 -37.34 3.17
C PRO A 93 3.53 -36.85 4.46
N GLU A 94 3.81 -37.50 5.59
CA GLU A 94 3.29 -37.13 6.91
C GLU A 94 3.88 -35.80 7.41
N ALA A 95 5.21 -35.67 7.42
CA ALA A 95 5.88 -34.44 7.83
C ALA A 95 5.49 -33.23 6.96
N ARG A 96 5.24 -33.46 5.66
CA ARG A 96 4.73 -32.45 4.74
C ARG A 96 3.33 -31.98 5.13
N ARG A 97 2.41 -32.91 5.45
CA ARG A 97 1.03 -32.57 5.90
C ARG A 97 1.06 -31.72 7.15
N ASP A 98 1.86 -32.08 8.14
CA ASP A 98 1.98 -31.31 9.38
C ASP A 98 2.58 -29.93 9.15
N THR A 99 3.62 -29.83 8.33
CA THR A 99 4.23 -28.55 7.95
C THR A 99 3.20 -27.64 7.28
N LEU A 100 2.43 -28.16 6.32
CA LEU A 100 1.38 -27.40 5.64
C LEU A 100 0.25 -26.99 6.60
N ARG A 101 -0.14 -27.85 7.55
CA ARG A 101 -1.14 -27.52 8.57
C ARG A 101 -0.67 -26.36 9.46
N ARG A 102 0.60 -26.36 9.89
CA ARG A 102 1.20 -25.24 10.65
C ARG A 102 1.17 -23.95 9.84
N LEU A 103 1.55 -24.01 8.56
CA LEU A 103 1.53 -22.83 7.67
C LEU A 103 0.11 -22.30 7.43
N GLN A 104 -0.89 -23.18 7.37
CA GLN A 104 -2.29 -22.78 7.29
C GLN A 104 -2.74 -22.08 8.58
N GLY A 105 -2.35 -22.58 9.76
CA GLY A 105 -2.63 -21.92 11.04
C GLY A 105 -1.89 -20.59 11.25
N GLU A 106 -0.82 -20.35 10.49
CA GLU A 106 -0.12 -19.06 10.46
C GLU A 106 -0.68 -18.09 9.41
N ARG A 107 -1.65 -18.49 8.58
CA ARG A 107 -2.26 -17.57 7.61
C ARG A 107 -2.82 -16.34 8.32
N GLY A 108 -2.39 -15.17 7.86
CA GLY A 108 -2.81 -13.88 8.43
C GLY A 108 -1.88 -13.32 9.50
N LYS A 109 -0.94 -14.13 10.03
CA LYS A 109 0.12 -13.63 10.90
C LYS A 109 1.19 -12.91 10.06
N PRO A 110 1.77 -11.79 10.54
CA PRO A 110 2.95 -11.22 9.91
C PRO A 110 4.08 -12.25 9.95
N HIS A 111 4.56 -12.69 8.79
CA HIS A 111 5.79 -13.48 8.75
C HIS A 111 6.97 -12.56 9.06
N PRO A 112 7.88 -12.98 9.97
CA PRO A 112 9.10 -12.21 10.19
C PRO A 112 9.89 -12.11 8.89
N ILE A 113 10.57 -10.98 8.70
CA ILE A 113 11.51 -10.81 7.59
C ILE A 113 12.69 -11.76 7.86
N PRO A 114 13.08 -12.63 6.90
CA PRO A 114 14.26 -13.48 7.04
C PRO A 114 15.49 -12.65 7.40
N ALA A 115 16.38 -13.18 8.24
CA ALA A 115 17.50 -12.44 8.80
C ALA A 115 18.40 -11.84 7.70
N GLU A 116 18.60 -12.58 6.61
CA GLU A 116 19.38 -12.20 5.44
C GLU A 116 18.81 -10.99 4.68
N MET A 117 17.51 -10.71 4.79
CA MET A 117 16.85 -9.58 4.14
C MET A 117 16.79 -8.34 5.03
N ARG A 118 17.09 -8.47 6.33
CA ARG A 118 17.00 -7.36 7.29
C ARG A 118 17.84 -6.14 6.89
N PRO A 119 19.12 -6.28 6.47
CA PRO A 119 19.95 -5.12 6.14
C PRO A 119 19.35 -4.25 5.02
N ILE A 120 18.75 -4.89 4.00
CA ILE A 120 18.12 -4.18 2.87
C ILE A 120 16.92 -3.37 3.38
N VAL A 121 16.08 -3.97 4.22
CA VAL A 121 14.91 -3.29 4.79
C VAL A 121 15.31 -2.16 5.72
N GLU A 122 16.36 -2.35 6.52
CA GLU A 122 16.93 -1.32 7.39
C GLU A 122 17.48 -0.15 6.57
N GLN A 123 18.17 -0.42 5.45
CA GLN A 123 18.65 0.62 4.53
C GLN A 123 17.50 1.40 3.87
N MET A 124 16.45 0.71 3.42
CA MET A 124 15.25 1.40 2.87
C MET A 124 14.56 2.28 3.92
N ARG A 125 14.54 1.84 5.20
CA ARG A 125 14.03 2.64 6.32
C ARG A 125 14.89 3.87 6.59
N ALA A 126 16.21 3.73 6.55
CA ALA A 126 17.13 4.86 6.67
C ALA A 126 16.88 5.89 5.56
N HIS A 127 16.79 5.46 4.29
CA HIS A 127 16.44 6.37 3.19
C HIS A 127 15.10 7.08 3.39
N THR A 128 14.11 6.36 3.94
CA THR A 128 12.80 6.95 4.26
C THR A 128 12.91 7.98 5.38
N HIS A 129 13.74 7.73 6.38
CA HIS A 129 14.02 8.68 7.46
C HIS A 129 14.67 9.96 6.92
N ASP A 130 15.77 9.85 6.18
CA ASP A 130 16.45 10.99 5.55
C ASP A 130 15.46 11.84 4.73
N ALA A 131 14.62 11.18 3.93
CA ALA A 131 13.65 11.87 3.08
C ALA A 131 12.52 12.55 3.89
N MET A 132 12.18 12.03 5.07
CA MET A 132 11.25 12.69 5.99
C MET A 132 11.88 13.92 6.64
N GLU A 133 13.15 13.86 7.02
CA GLU A 133 13.90 15.02 7.53
C GLU A 133 13.97 16.13 6.46
N ASP A 134 14.31 15.77 5.22
CA ASP A 134 14.29 16.70 4.08
C ASP A 134 12.90 17.35 3.91
N ALA A 135 11.83 16.55 3.99
CA ALA A 135 10.46 17.04 3.85
C ALA A 135 10.06 17.98 5.00
N GLU A 136 10.55 17.76 6.22
CA GLU A 136 10.32 18.68 7.32
C GLU A 136 10.95 20.07 7.05
N THR A 137 12.05 20.17 6.31
CA THR A 137 12.61 21.49 5.95
C THR A 137 11.74 22.29 4.97
N VAL A 138 10.85 21.62 4.24
CA VAL A 138 9.94 22.24 3.25
C VAL A 138 8.71 22.85 3.91
N LEU A 139 8.27 22.30 5.04
CA LEU A 139 7.06 22.70 5.73
C LEU A 139 7.32 23.81 6.76
N THR A 140 6.38 24.74 6.89
CA THR A 140 6.37 25.68 8.02
C THR A 140 6.05 24.95 9.33
N SER A 141 6.35 25.55 10.49
CA SER A 141 6.05 24.95 11.79
C SER A 141 4.56 24.60 11.95
N GLU A 142 3.67 25.49 11.53
CA GLU A 142 2.22 25.25 11.55
C GLU A 142 1.81 24.08 10.64
N GLN A 143 2.37 24.01 9.43
CA GLN A 143 2.12 22.90 8.51
C GLN A 143 2.60 21.56 9.08
N LYS A 144 3.74 21.54 9.80
CA LYS A 144 4.24 20.34 10.48
C LYS A 144 3.28 19.83 11.54
N GLU A 145 2.71 20.73 12.35
CA GLU A 145 1.75 20.36 13.39
C GLU A 145 0.48 19.75 12.78
N ARG A 146 -0.07 20.38 11.74
CA ARG A 146 -1.23 19.86 10.99
C ARG A 146 -0.91 18.51 10.34
N ALA A 147 0.24 18.38 9.68
CA ALA A 147 0.68 17.12 9.09
C ALA A 147 0.78 16.01 10.15
N ARG A 148 1.36 16.28 11.32
CA ARG A 148 1.45 15.32 12.43
C ARG A 148 0.06 14.90 12.94
N ALA A 149 -0.87 15.83 13.06
CA ALA A 149 -2.26 15.52 13.43
C ALA A 149 -2.92 14.60 12.39
N LEU A 150 -2.70 14.89 11.11
CA LEU A 150 -3.21 14.11 9.99
C LEU A 150 -2.65 12.67 10.00
N TYR A 151 -1.34 12.49 10.20
CA TYR A 151 -0.74 11.16 10.36
C TYR A 151 -1.30 10.38 11.55
N ARG A 152 -1.56 11.05 12.68
CA ARG A 152 -2.17 10.41 13.86
C ARG A 152 -3.58 9.92 13.55
N ALA A 153 -4.42 10.79 12.97
CA ALA A 153 -5.79 10.46 12.58
C ALA A 153 -5.82 9.29 11.57
N HIS A 154 -4.96 9.33 10.54
CA HIS A 154 -4.87 8.24 9.57
C HIS A 154 -4.44 6.91 10.21
N ARG A 155 -3.48 6.94 11.15
CA ARG A 155 -3.05 5.75 11.89
C ARG A 155 -4.16 5.17 12.77
N GLU A 156 -4.95 6.03 13.41
CA GLU A 156 -6.10 5.62 14.21
C GLU A 156 -7.18 4.97 13.35
N GLU A 157 -7.48 5.57 12.19
CA GLU A 157 -8.44 5.01 11.24
C GLU A 157 -8.00 3.62 10.76
N LEU A 158 -6.74 3.46 10.36
CA LEU A 158 -6.20 2.14 9.99
C LEU A 158 -6.30 1.11 11.13
N ARG A 159 -6.15 1.54 12.38
CA ARG A 159 -6.33 0.67 13.56
C ARG A 159 -7.78 0.27 13.74
N ARG A 160 -8.73 1.19 13.58
CA ARG A 160 -10.18 0.93 13.66
C ARG A 160 -10.60 -0.08 12.59
N GLN A 161 -10.23 0.16 11.33
CA GLN A 161 -10.53 -0.75 10.23
C GLN A 161 -9.95 -2.15 10.45
N LYS A 162 -8.74 -2.25 11.04
CA LYS A 162 -8.14 -3.54 11.37
C LYS A 162 -8.87 -4.25 12.51
N GLY A 163 -9.33 -3.51 13.53
CA GLY A 163 -10.11 -4.04 14.65
C GLY A 163 -11.49 -4.55 14.23
N GLU A 164 -12.19 -3.79 13.38
CA GLU A 164 -13.52 -4.16 12.86
C GLU A 164 -13.46 -5.44 11.99
N ARG A 165 -12.43 -5.58 11.16
CA ARG A 165 -12.19 -6.81 10.38
C ARG A 165 -11.90 -8.03 11.25
N ALA A 166 -11.25 -7.86 12.40
CA ALA A 166 -11.02 -8.94 13.35
C ALA A 166 -12.30 -9.34 14.10
N GLY A 167 -13.20 -8.39 14.39
CA GLY A 167 -14.46 -8.61 15.10
C GLY A 167 -15.60 -9.19 14.25
N ALA A 168 -15.63 -8.94 12.94
CA ALA A 168 -16.70 -9.43 12.05
C ALA A 168 -16.57 -10.92 11.66
N GLY A 169 -15.36 -11.50 11.73
CA GLY A 169 -15.10 -12.90 11.39
C GLY A 169 -15.24 -13.91 12.55
N GLY A 170 -15.42 -13.43 13.78
CA GLY A 170 -15.40 -14.28 14.99
C GLY A 170 -16.76 -14.77 15.49
N ARG A 171 -17.89 -14.39 14.85
CA ARG A 171 -19.26 -14.64 15.38
C ARG A 171 -20.08 -15.72 14.65
N VAL A 172 -19.47 -16.61 13.84
CA VAL A 172 -20.22 -17.64 13.08
C VAL A 172 -20.05 -19.08 13.59
N ALA A 173 -19.18 -19.33 14.58
CA ALA A 173 -19.00 -20.68 15.14
C ALA A 173 -19.58 -20.78 16.56
N GLY A 174 -20.90 -20.92 16.70
CA GLY A 174 -21.49 -21.06 18.04
C GLY A 174 -23.00 -21.20 18.16
N SER A 175 -23.73 -21.58 17.11
CA SER A 175 -25.17 -21.88 17.25
C SER A 175 -25.56 -23.12 16.43
N ARG A 176 -25.18 -24.29 16.95
CA ARG A 176 -25.80 -25.57 16.55
C ARG A 176 -25.61 -26.61 17.64
N ALA A 177 -26.32 -26.45 18.75
CA ALA A 177 -26.62 -27.52 19.70
C ALA A 177 -27.90 -27.12 20.43
N GLY A 178 -29.01 -27.77 20.08
CA GLY A 178 -30.31 -27.48 20.66
C GLY A 178 -31.46 -27.94 19.77
N SER A 179 -31.54 -29.24 19.52
CA SER A 179 -32.77 -30.02 19.29
C SER A 179 -32.38 -31.49 19.29
#